data_AF-A0A0C2G5Q0-F1
#
_entry.id   AF-A0A0C2G5Q0-F1
#
_cell.length_a   1.000
_cell.length_b   1.000
_cell.length_c   1.000
_cell.angle_alpha   90.00
_cell.angle_beta   90.00
_cell.angle_gamma   90.00
#
_symmetry.space_group_name_H-M   'P 1'
#
loop_
_entity.id
_entity.type
_entity.pdbx_description
1 polymer ?
#
loop_
_entity_poly.entity_id
_entity_poly.type
_entity_poly.pdbx_seq_one_letter_code
_entity_poly.pdbx_strand_id
1 'polypeptide(L)'
;MFPLCKLSASSMQGMLSVSGAVGAIAEEAVMNVKTVAACNGQEHMVKKYAEQLKRGLRFAIKYSFINGFFEGFMFFQLYIFYAAAFLYGIPSYYHGITPEPGTIFITASAILLGSYFFGLLGPHMMAIMKARIAAAVIYETIDM
;
A
#
# COMPACT_ATOMS: atom_id res chain seq x y z
N MET A 1 -10.12 -8.67 -9.94
CA MET A 1 -9.60 -7.61 -9.05
C MET A 1 -9.73 -7.96 -7.55
N PHE A 2 -10.89 -8.41 -7.08
CA PHE A 2 -11.11 -8.88 -5.70
C PHE A 2 -10.15 -9.97 -5.14
N PRO A 3 -9.75 -11.02 -5.90
CA PRO A 3 -8.89 -12.07 -5.33
C PRO A 3 -7.43 -11.64 -5.15
N LEU A 4 -6.91 -10.80 -6.05
CA LEU A 4 -5.54 -10.27 -5.97
C LEU A 4 -5.38 -9.26 -4.83
N CYS A 5 -6.40 -8.43 -4.60
CA CYS A 5 -6.42 -7.50 -3.48
C CYS A 5 -6.44 -8.24 -2.13
N LYS A 6 -7.25 -9.31 -2.01
CA LYS A 6 -7.21 -10.21 -0.84
C LYS A 6 -5.87 -10.93 -0.68
N LEU A 7 -5.21 -11.30 -1.78
CA LEU A 7 -3.90 -11.95 -1.75
C LEU A 7 -2.79 -11.00 -1.29
N SER A 8 -2.82 -9.74 -1.72
CA SER A 8 -1.91 -8.69 -1.25
C SER A 8 -2.14 -8.39 0.23
N ALA A 9 -3.40 -8.19 0.65
CA ALA A 9 -3.75 -7.92 2.04
C ALA A 9 -3.36 -9.07 2.99
N SER A 10 -3.59 -10.32 2.60
CA SER A 10 -3.18 -11.49 3.38
C SER A 10 -1.65 -11.64 3.46
N SER A 11 -0.93 -11.31 2.38
CA SER A 11 0.54 -11.31 2.38
C SER A 11 1.10 -10.19 3.27
N MET A 12 0.47 -9.00 3.26
CA MET A 12 0.82 -7.88 4.14
C MET A 12 0.57 -8.22 5.61
N GLN A 13 -0.57 -8.86 5.93
CA GLN A 13 -0.85 -9.33 7.28
C GLN A 13 0.17 -10.38 7.75
N GLY A 14 0.56 -11.30 6.87
CA GLY A 14 1.60 -12.30 7.14
C GLY A 14 2.99 -11.66 7.37
N MET A 15 3.30 -10.57 6.67
CA MET A 15 4.53 -9.81 6.91
C MET A 15 4.51 -9.12 8.28
N LEU A 16 3.40 -8.47 8.63
CA LEU A 16 3.23 -7.77 9.91
C LEU A 16 3.35 -8.72 11.11
N SER A 17 2.72 -9.90 11.02
CA SER A 17 2.79 -10.90 12.10
C SER A 17 4.20 -11.45 12.29
N VAL A 18 4.93 -11.72 11.20
CA VAL A 18 6.33 -12.15 11.29
C VAL A 18 7.22 -11.03 11.83
N SER A 19 7.01 -9.78 11.41
CA SER A 19 7.78 -8.64 11.93
C SER A 19 7.57 -8.46 13.44
N GLY A 20 6.34 -8.63 13.94
CA GLY A 20 6.06 -8.62 15.38
C GLY A 20 6.76 -9.76 16.13
N ALA A 21 6.75 -10.99 15.58
CA ALA A 21 7.42 -12.13 16.19
C ALA A 21 8.96 -11.99 16.22
N VAL A 22 9.54 -11.45 15.14
CA VAL A 22 10.97 -11.13 15.05
C VAL A 22 11.34 -10.04 16.06
N GLY A 23 10.51 -9.01 16.20
CA GLY A 23 10.68 -7.94 17.20
C GLY A 23 10.66 -8.49 18.63
N ALA A 24 9.72 -9.38 18.95
CA ALA A 24 9.63 -10.00 20.27
C ALA A 24 10.89 -10.83 20.62
N ILE A 25 11.48 -11.55 19.65
CA ILE A 25 12.74 -12.31 19.87
C ILE A 25 13.91 -11.36 20.15
N ALA A 26 13.99 -10.23 19.44
CA ALA A 26 15.02 -9.23 19.68
C ALA A 26 14.84 -8.57 21.06
N GLU A 27 13.60 -8.24 21.43
CA GLU A 27 13.26 -7.69 22.74
C GLU A 27 13.63 -8.67 23.87
N GLU A 28 13.28 -9.95 23.71
CA GLU A 28 13.66 -11.03 24.64
C GLU A 28 15.18 -11.11 24.84
N ALA A 29 15.95 -11.02 23.76
CA ALA A 29 17.41 -11.07 23.80
C ALA A 29 18.02 -9.86 24.51
N VAL A 30 17.49 -8.66 24.27
CA VAL A 30 17.98 -7.41 24.88
C VAL A 30 17.63 -7.34 26.36
N MET A 31 16.39 -7.67 26.72
CA MET A 31 15.92 -7.66 28.10
C MET A 31 16.68 -8.65 28.99
N ASN A 32 17.04 -9.82 28.44
CA ASN A 32 17.73 -10.89 29.17
C ASN A 32 19.22 -11.01 28.83
N VAL A 33 19.89 -9.92 28.43
CA VAL A 33 21.27 -9.93 27.93
C VAL A 33 22.26 -10.62 28.89
N LYS A 34 22.12 -10.40 30.21
CA LYS A 34 23.00 -11.03 31.23
C LYS A 34 22.82 -12.56 31.26
N THR A 35 21.58 -13.03 31.14
CA THR A 35 21.24 -14.46 31.13
C THR A 35 21.71 -15.12 29.84
N VAL A 36 21.49 -14.46 28.69
CA VAL A 36 21.95 -14.96 27.39
C VAL A 36 23.48 -15.09 27.35
N ALA A 37 24.20 -14.10 27.91
CA ALA A 37 25.65 -14.14 28.04
C ALA A 37 26.11 -15.25 29.00
N ALA A 38 25.46 -15.39 30.16
CA ALA A 38 25.79 -16.43 31.14
C ALA A 38 25.59 -17.86 30.60
N CYS A 39 24.59 -18.07 29.74
CA CYS A 39 24.32 -19.36 29.11
C CYS A 39 25.02 -19.54 27.75
N ASN A 40 25.85 -18.59 27.31
CA ASN A 40 26.46 -18.56 25.98
C ASN A 40 25.45 -18.77 24.83
N GLY A 41 24.21 -18.27 25.01
CA GLY A 41 23.06 -18.51 24.14
C GLY A 41 22.92 -17.56 22.95
N GLN A 42 23.95 -16.76 22.66
CA GLN A 42 23.91 -15.71 21.64
C GLN A 42 23.62 -16.29 20.24
N GLU A 43 24.34 -17.34 19.84
CA GLU A 43 24.15 -17.98 18.53
C GLU A 43 22.73 -18.57 18.39
N HIS A 44 22.17 -19.11 19.46
CA HIS A 44 20.82 -19.67 19.45
C HIS A 44 19.77 -18.59 19.14
N MET A 45 19.87 -17.43 19.81
CA MET A 45 18.95 -16.31 19.58
C MET A 45 19.09 -15.73 18.18
N VAL A 46 20.33 -15.59 17.68
CA VAL A 46 20.59 -15.13 16.31
C VAL A 46 20.00 -16.11 15.28
N LYS A 47 20.16 -17.42 15.49
CA LYS A 47 19.59 -18.44 14.60
C LYS A 47 18.05 -18.41 14.60
N LYS A 48 17.43 -18.28 15.78
CA LYS A 48 15.98 -18.14 15.95
C LYS A 48 15.44 -16.90 15.23
N TYR A 49 16.15 -15.78 15.35
CA TYR A 49 15.84 -14.53 14.65
C TYR A 49 15.93 -14.70 13.12
N ALA A 50 17.03 -15.28 12.62
CA ALA A 50 17.26 -15.49 11.20
C ALA A 50 16.23 -16.42 10.56
N GLU A 51 15.80 -17.47 11.26
CA GLU A 51 14.76 -18.39 10.77
C GLU A 51 13.41 -17.68 10.60
N GLN A 52 13.00 -16.88 11.58
CA GLN A 52 11.76 -16.12 11.50
C GLN A 52 11.81 -15.06 10.40
N LEU A 53 12.94 -14.35 10.26
CA LEU A 53 13.14 -13.38 9.20
C LEU A 53 13.02 -14.02 7.81
N LYS A 54 13.56 -15.23 7.62
CA LYS A 54 13.45 -15.98 6.35
C LYS A 54 12.01 -16.33 5.99
N ARG A 55 11.14 -16.58 6.98
CA ARG A 55 9.70 -16.78 6.74
C ARG A 55 9.04 -15.49 6.27
N GLY A 56 9.37 -14.37 6.90
CA GLY A 56 8.87 -13.03 6.52
C GLY A 56 9.28 -12.62 5.12
N LEU A 57 10.51 -12.95 4.72
CA LEU A 57 11.03 -12.65 3.39
C LEU A 57 10.18 -13.26 2.26
N ARG A 58 9.65 -14.47 2.44
CA ARG A 58 8.78 -15.10 1.42
C ARG A 58 7.48 -14.33 1.22
N PHE A 59 6.87 -13.87 2.31
CA PHE A 59 5.68 -13.02 2.24
C PHE A 59 5.99 -11.67 1.61
N ALA A 60 7.14 -11.09 1.93
CA ALA A 60 7.60 -9.83 1.34
C ALA A 60 7.81 -9.93 -0.16
N ILE A 61 8.50 -10.97 -0.64
CA ILE A 61 8.70 -11.16 -2.09
C ILE A 61 7.35 -11.30 -2.81
N LYS A 62 6.43 -12.08 -2.27
CA LYS A 62 5.10 -12.26 -2.87
C LYS A 62 4.30 -10.96 -2.89
N TYR A 63 4.31 -10.21 -1.78
CA TYR A 63 3.66 -8.91 -1.68
C TYR A 63 4.24 -7.90 -2.67
N SER A 64 5.57 -7.75 -2.67
CA SER A 64 6.28 -6.80 -3.54
C SER A 64 6.12 -7.12 -5.02
N PHE A 65 6.10 -8.40 -5.41
CA PHE A 65 5.85 -8.78 -6.80
C PHE A 65 4.45 -8.39 -7.27
N ILE A 66 3.43 -8.67 -6.46
CA ILE A 66 2.05 -8.29 -6.76
C ILE A 66 1.95 -6.76 -6.82
N ASN A 67 2.47 -6.05 -5.82
CA ASN A 67 2.39 -4.60 -5.77
C ASN A 67 3.13 -3.95 -6.94
N GLY A 68 4.33 -4.42 -7.27
CA GLY A 68 5.11 -3.92 -8.39
C GLY A 68 4.44 -4.16 -9.74
N PHE A 69 3.76 -5.29 -9.93
CA PHE A 69 2.98 -5.53 -11.14
C PHE A 69 1.82 -4.52 -11.29
N PHE A 70 1.10 -4.24 -10.21
CA PHE A 70 0.01 -3.26 -10.22
C PHE A 70 0.51 -1.83 -10.43
N GLU A 71 1.64 -1.47 -9.82
CA GLU A 71 2.28 -0.17 -9.99
C GLU A 71 2.73 0.03 -11.45
N GLY A 72 3.38 -0.97 -12.04
CA GLY A 72 3.74 -0.95 -13.47
C GLY A 72 2.52 -0.84 -14.38
N PHE A 73 1.45 -1.58 -14.08
CA PHE A 73 0.20 -1.51 -14.84
C PHE A 73 -0.46 -0.12 -14.75
N MET A 74 -0.40 0.54 -13.58
CA MET A 74 -0.87 1.92 -13.41
C MET A 74 -0.11 2.91 -14.30
N PHE A 75 1.22 2.83 -14.33
CA PHE A 75 2.03 3.69 -15.21
C PHE A 75 1.77 3.41 -16.69
N PHE A 76 1.62 2.13 -17.07
CA PHE A 76 1.27 1.75 -18.45
C PHE A 76 -0.07 2.37 -18.88
N GLN A 77 -1.09 2.27 -18.04
CA GLN A 77 -2.40 2.86 -18.30
C GLN A 77 -2.31 4.39 -18.42
N LEU A 78 -1.51 5.04 -17.56
CA LEU A 78 -1.29 6.49 -17.60
C LEU A 78 -0.69 6.94 -18.94
N TYR A 79 0.31 6.23 -19.46
CA TYR A 79 0.88 6.54 -20.76
C TYR A 79 -0.10 6.31 -21.92
N ILE A 80 -0.92 5.25 -21.85
CA ILE A 80 -1.98 5.02 -22.85
C ILE A 80 -2.98 6.17 -22.86
N PHE A 81 -3.41 6.65 -21.69
CA PHE A 81 -4.34 7.77 -21.62
C PHE A 81 -3.73 9.06 -22.19
N TYR A 82 -2.46 9.35 -21.89
CA TYR A 82 -1.76 10.47 -22.52
C TYR A 82 -1.67 10.30 -24.04
N ALA A 83 -1.31 9.11 -24.53
CA ALA A 83 -1.26 8.84 -25.96
C ALA A 83 -2.63 9.00 -26.64
N ALA A 84 -3.70 8.50 -26.02
CA ALA A 84 -5.06 8.66 -26.52
C ALA A 84 -5.52 10.13 -26.52
N ALA A 85 -5.17 10.88 -25.46
CA ALA A 85 -5.46 12.31 -25.38
C ALA A 85 -4.78 13.10 -26.51
N PHE A 86 -3.53 12.78 -26.84
CA PHE A 86 -2.85 13.42 -27.96
C PHE A 86 -3.38 12.94 -29.32
N LEU A 87 -3.66 11.64 -29.48
CA LEU A 87 -4.16 11.07 -30.73
C LEU A 87 -5.51 11.67 -31.14
N TYR A 88 -6.39 11.94 -30.16
CA TYR A 88 -7.66 12.62 -30.41
C TYR A 88 -7.54 14.15 -30.38
N GLY A 89 -6.68 14.69 -29.51
CA GLY A 89 -6.50 16.13 -29.33
C GLY A 89 -5.90 16.82 -30.55
N ILE A 90 -4.90 16.21 -31.20
CA ILE A 90 -4.22 16.80 -32.36
C ILE A 90 -5.21 17.02 -33.54
N PRO A 91 -5.99 16.03 -34.01
CA PRO A 91 -7.00 16.24 -35.03
C PRO A 91 -8.08 17.25 -34.61
N SER A 92 -8.44 17.29 -33.32
CA SER A 92 -9.46 18.22 -32.81
C SER A 92 -9.01 19.69 -32.88
N TYR A 93 -7.73 19.95 -32.70
CA TYR A 93 -7.12 21.25 -32.95
C TYR A 93 -7.18 21.62 -34.44
N TYR A 94 -6.83 20.69 -35.34
CA TYR A 94 -6.88 20.94 -36.79
C TYR A 94 -8.29 21.23 -37.33
N HIS A 95 -9.34 20.66 -36.72
CA HIS A 95 -10.74 20.94 -37.07
C HIS A 95 -11.30 22.22 -36.41
N GLY A 96 -10.50 22.97 -35.65
CA GLY A 96 -10.89 24.24 -35.05
C GLY A 96 -11.84 24.12 -33.85
N ILE A 97 -12.01 22.90 -33.30
CA ILE A 97 -12.87 22.66 -32.12
C ILE A 97 -12.19 23.18 -30.85
N THR A 98 -10.85 23.14 -30.80
CA THR A 98 -10.06 23.64 -29.67
C THR A 98 -9.17 24.79 -30.15
N PRO A 99 -9.28 26.01 -29.56
CA PRO A 99 -8.57 27.19 -30.06
C PRO A 99 -7.08 27.22 -29.73
N GLU A 100 -6.66 26.58 -28.63
CA GLU A 100 -5.27 26.58 -28.17
C GLU A 100 -4.75 25.16 -27.95
N PRO A 101 -3.52 24.83 -28.40
CA PRO A 101 -2.93 23.51 -28.19
C PRO A 101 -2.65 23.22 -26.70
N GLY A 102 -2.45 24.27 -25.89
CA GLY A 102 -2.22 24.15 -24.45
C GLY A 102 -3.41 23.55 -23.69
N THR A 103 -4.65 23.81 -24.14
CA THR A 103 -5.87 23.33 -23.49
C THR A 103 -5.97 21.80 -23.49
N ILE A 104 -5.46 21.12 -24.51
CA ILE A 104 -5.43 19.66 -24.60
C ILE A 104 -4.54 19.06 -23.51
N PHE A 105 -3.36 19.66 -23.29
CA PHE A 105 -2.44 19.22 -22.25
C PHE A 105 -3.01 19.46 -20.85
N ILE A 106 -3.55 20.66 -20.61
CA ILE A 106 -4.13 21.03 -19.31
C ILE A 106 -5.30 20.12 -18.95
N THR A 107 -6.21 19.86 -19.90
CA THR A 107 -7.37 18.98 -19.67
C THR A 107 -6.94 17.52 -19.42
N ALA A 108 -6.00 16.99 -20.20
CA ALA A 108 -5.47 15.64 -19.99
C ALA A 108 -4.80 15.50 -18.62
N SER A 109 -3.95 16.45 -18.23
CA SER A 109 -3.28 16.45 -16.92
C SER A 109 -4.27 16.63 -15.77
N ALA A 110 -5.30 17.46 -15.92
CA ALA A 110 -6.34 17.65 -14.91
C ALA A 110 -7.15 16.37 -14.64
N ILE A 111 -7.52 15.64 -15.70
CA ILE A 111 -8.27 14.37 -15.57
C ILE A 111 -7.42 13.31 -14.86
N LEU A 112 -6.16 13.17 -15.24
CA LEU A 112 -5.24 12.20 -14.64
C LEU A 112 -4.94 12.52 -13.18
N LEU A 113 -4.61 13.78 -12.89
CA LEU A 113 -4.34 14.23 -11.53
C LEU A 113 -5.58 14.10 -10.63
N GLY A 114 -6.76 14.47 -11.14
CA GLY A 114 -8.03 14.29 -10.44
C GLY A 114 -8.31 12.83 -10.11
N SER A 115 -8.07 11.93 -11.07
CA SER A 115 -8.22 10.48 -10.87
C SER A 115 -7.25 9.95 -9.81
N TYR A 116 -6.01 10.44 -9.79
CA TYR A 116 -5.01 10.05 -8.79
C TYR A 116 -5.43 10.45 -7.36
N PHE A 117 -5.89 11.69 -7.17
CA PHE A 117 -6.41 12.14 -5.88
C PHE A 117 -7.65 11.36 -5.45
N PHE A 118 -8.52 11.00 -6.40
CA PHE A 118 -9.67 10.15 -6.11
C PHE A 118 -9.25 8.78 -5.57
N GLY A 119 -8.17 8.19 -6.10
CA GLY A 119 -7.59 6.96 -5.58
C GLY A 119 -7.07 7.09 -4.14
N LEU A 120 -6.50 8.24 -3.78
CA LEU A 120 -5.97 8.50 -2.43
C LEU A 120 -7.06 8.78 -1.37
N LEU A 121 -8.30 9.10 -1.78
CA LEU A 121 -9.40 9.34 -0.84
C LEU A 121 -9.87 8.08 -0.09
N GLY A 122 -9.55 6.88 -0.58
CA GLY A 122 -10.01 5.62 0.02
C GLY A 122 -9.73 5.46 1.52
N PRO A 123 -8.47 5.56 1.98
CA PRO A 123 -8.13 5.50 3.40
C PRO A 123 -8.80 6.60 4.25
N HIS A 124 -8.94 7.82 3.71
CA HIS A 124 -9.60 8.93 4.41
C HIS A 124 -11.08 8.66 4.62
N MET A 125 -11.77 8.13 3.61
CA MET A 125 -13.16 7.69 3.74
C MET A 125 -13.30 6.58 4.79
N MET A 126 -12.38 5.61 4.80
CA MET A 126 -12.42 4.52 5.77
C MET A 126 -12.19 5.00 7.21
N ALA A 127 -11.35 6.01 7.43
CA ALA A 127 -11.15 6.62 8.74
C ALA A 127 -12.43 7.28 9.28
N ILE A 128 -13.12 8.05 8.43
CA ILE A 128 -14.40 8.68 8.79
C ILE A 128 -15.45 7.62 9.14
N MET A 129 -15.53 6.53 8.37
CA MET A 129 -16.44 5.43 8.67
C MET A 129 -16.14 4.78 10.02
N LYS A 130 -14.86 4.49 10.33
CA LYS A 130 -14.46 3.96 11.63
C LYS A 130 -14.80 4.91 12.78
N ALA A 131 -14.59 6.21 12.60
CA ALA A 131 -14.95 7.22 13.60
C ALA A 131 -16.47 7.26 13.87
N ARG A 132 -17.29 7.18 12.81
CA ARG A 132 -18.76 7.12 12.96
C ARG A 132 -19.22 5.86 13.71
N ILE A 133 -18.62 4.71 13.41
CA ILE A 133 -18.94 3.46 14.10
C ILE A 133 -18.56 3.54 15.58
N ALA A 134 -17.37 4.07 15.91
CA ALA A 134 -16.95 4.25 17.29
C ALA A 134 -17.83 5.23 18.06
N ALA A 135 -18.23 6.34 17.43
CA ALA A 135 -19.15 7.30 18.03
C ALA A 135 -20.53 6.69 18.30
N ALA A 136 -21.05 5.85 17.40
CA ALA A 136 -22.33 5.18 17.59
C ALA A 136 -22.37 4.31 18.86
N VAL A 137 -21.29 3.57 19.13
CA VAL A 137 -21.16 2.74 20.36
C VAL A 137 -21.18 3.61 21.63
N ILE A 138 -20.51 4.77 21.60
CA ILE A 138 -20.49 5.69 22.74
C ILE A 138 -21.87 6.28 22.99
N TYR A 139 -22.56 6.75 21.94
CA TYR A 139 -23.91 7.30 22.08
C TYR A 139 -24.92 6.25 22.56
N GLU A 140 -24.84 5.02 22.07
CA GLU A 140 -25.67 3.92 22.55
C GLU A 140 -25.44 3.63 24.04
N THR A 141 -24.22 3.80 24.54
CA THR A 141 -23.90 3.61 25.98
C THR A 141 -24.41 4.78 26.84
N ILE A 142 -24.49 6.00 26.29
CA ILE A 142 -24.94 7.20 27.01
C ILE A 142 -26.47 7.27 27.08
N ASP A 143 -27.17 6.82 26.04
CA ASP A 143 -28.64 6.83 25.97
C ASP A 143 -29.30 5.60 26.63
N MET A 144 -28.52 4.70 27.26
CA MET A 144 -29.00 3.60 28.11
C MET A 144 -29.13 3.98 29.59
#